data_AF-A0A2G6IQX1-F1
#
_entry.id   AF-A0A2G6IQX1-F1
#
_cell.length_a   1.000
_cell.length_b   1.000
_cell.length_c   1.000
_cell.angle_alpha   90.00
_cell.angle_beta   90.00
_cell.angle_gamma   90.00
#
_symmetry.space_group_name_H-M   'P 1'
#
loop_
_entity.id
_entity.type
_entity.pdbx_description
1 polymer ?
#
loop_
_entity_poly.entity_id
_entity_poly.type
_entity_poly.pdbx_seq_one_letter_code
_entity_poly.pdbx_strand_id
1 'polypeptide(L)'
;MGGSLWVRDQSPAHCGGIHALNADHITQGRQLFEAGKASAPKEVGFNAMLSTRFEKSFGIRSAEFTQGHTAGMTGMDRWIDWDEAFLGKITAMAEQMGLSRSSFKAFNLSPETGKRAKAARHLCVSHVLPTPRESGFYS
;
A
#
# COMPACT_ATOMS: atom_id res chain seq x y z
N MET A 1 10.55 19.90 -41.47
CA MET A 1 9.89 20.92 -40.62
C MET A 1 8.69 20.23 -39.98
N GLY A 2 8.55 19.95 -38.69
CA GLY A 2 9.30 20.32 -37.51
C GLY A 2 8.33 20.23 -36.32
N GLY A 3 8.64 19.39 -35.33
CA GLY A 3 8.01 19.32 -34.00
C GLY A 3 6.54 18.88 -33.98
N SER A 4 6.04 18.16 -32.98
CA SER A 4 6.45 18.13 -31.59
C SER A 4 6.62 16.71 -31.07
N LEU A 5 7.88 16.43 -30.73
CA LEU A 5 8.35 15.48 -29.74
C LEU A 5 7.59 15.70 -28.41
N TRP A 6 6.59 14.87 -28.13
CA TRP A 6 6.12 14.69 -26.76
C TRP A 6 6.90 13.54 -26.11
N VAL A 7 8.18 13.80 -25.81
CA VAL A 7 8.86 13.07 -24.74
C VAL A 7 8.32 13.66 -23.44
N ARG A 8 7.29 13.02 -22.90
CA ARG A 8 7.12 12.93 -21.45
C ARG A 8 7.65 11.57 -21.05
N ASP A 9 8.97 11.55 -20.87
CA ASP A 9 9.69 10.56 -20.09
C ASP A 9 9.19 10.62 -18.63
N GLN A 10 8.12 9.87 -18.35
CA GLN A 10 7.73 9.32 -17.05
C GLN A 10 6.77 8.15 -17.32
N SER A 11 7.23 7.10 -17.99
CA SER A 11 6.34 5.94 -18.21
C SER A 11 6.13 5.24 -16.86
N PRO A 12 4.91 5.19 -16.30
CA PRO A 12 4.64 4.29 -15.19
C PRO A 12 4.90 2.87 -15.68
N ALA A 13 5.33 1.98 -14.80
CA ALA A 13 5.35 0.56 -15.12
C ALA A 13 3.93 0.15 -15.52
N HIS A 14 3.65 0.06 -16.82
CA HIS A 14 2.40 -0.47 -17.34
C HIS A 14 2.44 -1.97 -17.10
N CYS A 15 1.88 -2.39 -15.98
CA CYS A 15 1.76 -3.79 -15.58
C CYS A 15 0.29 -4.13 -15.32
N GLY A 16 -0.07 -5.38 -15.60
CA GLY A 16 -1.40 -5.94 -15.33
C GLY A 16 -1.28 -7.12 -14.39
N GLY A 17 -2.34 -7.36 -13.60
CA GLY A 17 -2.49 -8.62 -12.88
C GLY A 17 -2.75 -9.74 -13.88
N ILE A 18 -1.92 -10.78 -13.86
CA ILE A 18 -2.09 -11.96 -14.69
C ILE A 18 -2.60 -13.07 -13.78
N HIS A 19 -3.80 -13.56 -14.08
CA HIS A 19 -4.44 -14.63 -13.31
C HIS A 19 -4.40 -15.93 -14.13
N ALA A 20 -4.18 -17.05 -13.44
CA ALA A 20 -4.23 -18.38 -14.02
C ALA A 20 -4.87 -19.38 -13.04
N LEU A 21 -5.31 -20.49 -13.60
CA LEU A 21 -5.65 -21.68 -12.82
C LEU A 21 -4.38 -22.23 -12.15
N ASN A 22 -4.55 -22.89 -11.00
CA ASN A 22 -3.44 -23.51 -10.28
C ASN A 22 -2.70 -24.56 -11.11
N ALA A 23 -3.32 -25.21 -12.09
CA ALA A 23 -2.61 -26.15 -12.96
C ALA A 23 -1.61 -25.46 -13.91
N ASP A 24 -1.85 -24.18 -14.23
CA ASP A 24 -1.18 -23.49 -15.34
C ASP A 24 -0.12 -22.48 -14.88
N HIS A 25 -0.05 -22.15 -13.59
CA HIS A 25 0.81 -21.07 -13.08
C HIS A 25 2.29 -21.23 -13.43
N ILE A 26 2.82 -22.46 -13.42
CA ILE A 26 4.22 -22.75 -13.81
C ILE A 26 4.42 -22.52 -15.31
N THR A 27 3.52 -23.06 -16.13
CA THR A 27 3.60 -22.99 -17.59
C THR A 27 3.49 -21.54 -18.06
N GLN A 28 2.53 -20.79 -17.51
CA GLN A 28 2.35 -19.37 -17.81
C GLN A 28 3.57 -18.55 -17.39
N GLY A 29 4.13 -18.80 -16.20
CA GLY A 29 5.34 -18.13 -15.73
C GLY A 29 6.53 -18.30 -16.70
N ARG A 30 6.75 -19.52 -17.20
CA ARG A 30 7.79 -19.80 -18.21
C ARG A 30 7.53 -19.06 -19.51
N GLN A 31 6.29 -19.07 -20.01
CA GLN A 31 5.93 -18.37 -21.25
C GLN A 31 6.16 -16.86 -21.14
N LEU A 32 5.83 -16.25 -20.00
CA LEU A 32 6.09 -14.83 -19.75
C LEU A 32 7.60 -14.53 -19.71
N PHE A 33 8.38 -15.39 -19.08
CA PHE A 33 9.84 -15.21 -19.03
C PHE A 33 10.49 -15.32 -20.41
N GLU A 34 10.05 -16.30 -21.21
CA GLU A 34 10.49 -16.49 -22.59
C GLU A 34 10.14 -15.29 -23.48
N ALA A 35 8.89 -14.83 -23.42
CA ALA A 35 8.44 -13.64 -24.16
C ALA A 35 9.18 -12.36 -23.73
N GLY A 36 9.55 -12.28 -22.45
CA GLY A 36 10.24 -11.13 -21.87
C GLY A 36 11.76 -11.12 -22.04
N LYS A 37 12.40 -12.13 -22.65
CA LYS A 37 13.88 -12.24 -22.67
C LYS A 37 14.62 -10.96 -23.05
N ALA A 38 14.10 -10.20 -24.03
CA ALA A 38 14.69 -8.95 -24.48
C ALA A 38 14.75 -7.86 -23.38
N SER A 39 13.84 -7.89 -22.41
CA SER A 39 13.80 -6.96 -21.28
C SER A 39 14.50 -7.48 -20.02
N ALA A 40 15.16 -8.64 -20.09
CA ALA A 40 15.90 -9.27 -18.98
C ALA A 40 15.09 -9.34 -17.65
N PRO A 41 13.89 -9.95 -17.65
CA PRO A 41 13.00 -9.97 -16.50
C PRO A 41 13.66 -10.62 -15.28
N LYS A 42 13.27 -10.15 -14.09
CA LYS A 42 13.73 -10.67 -12.80
C LYS A 42 12.53 -11.11 -11.98
N GLU A 43 12.69 -12.24 -11.31
CA GLU A 43 11.75 -12.65 -10.27
C GLU A 43 11.96 -11.75 -9.05
N VAL A 44 10.86 -11.17 -8.57
CA VAL A 44 10.87 -10.26 -7.42
C VAL A 44 10.06 -10.91 -6.30
N GLY A 45 10.72 -11.19 -5.18
CA GLY A 45 10.09 -11.81 -4.02
C GLY A 45 9.30 -10.82 -3.15
N PHE A 46 8.61 -11.37 -2.14
CA PHE A 46 7.78 -10.61 -1.23
C PHE A 46 8.51 -9.45 -0.54
N ASN A 47 9.75 -9.63 -0.06
CA ASN A 47 10.47 -8.56 0.66
C ASN A 47 10.69 -7.29 -0.18
N ALA A 48 11.03 -7.44 -1.46
CA ALA A 48 11.19 -6.30 -2.36
C ALA A 48 9.84 -5.63 -2.66
N MET A 49 8.78 -6.42 -2.82
CA MET A 49 7.41 -5.92 -2.95
C MET A 49 6.94 -5.17 -1.68
N LEU A 50 7.23 -5.70 -0.49
CA LEU A 50 6.92 -5.08 0.81
C LEU A 50 7.65 -3.74 0.97
N SER A 51 8.89 -3.61 0.48
CA SER A 51 9.62 -2.33 0.47
C SER A 51 8.98 -1.33 -0.49
N THR A 52 8.73 -1.74 -1.73
CA THR A 52 8.21 -0.86 -2.79
C THR A 52 6.84 -0.28 -2.44
N ARG A 53 5.98 -1.06 -1.77
CA ARG A 53 4.66 -0.55 -1.40
C ARG A 53 4.70 0.56 -0.36
N PHE A 54 5.73 0.61 0.50
CA PHE A 54 5.87 1.69 1.48
C PHE A 54 6.20 3.01 0.78
N GLU A 55 7.05 2.97 -0.26
CA GLU A 55 7.36 4.13 -1.10
C GLU A 55 6.11 4.67 -1.81
N LYS A 56 5.18 3.79 -2.19
CA LYS A 56 3.90 4.16 -2.82
C LYS A 56 2.74 4.34 -1.84
N SER A 57 3.01 4.25 -0.54
CA SER A 57 2.02 4.41 0.53
C SER A 57 0.81 3.47 0.43
N PHE A 58 1.03 2.22 0.00
CA PHE A 58 -0.01 1.19 0.03
C PHE A 58 0.05 0.42 1.36
N GLY A 59 -1.01 0.52 2.16
CA GLY A 59 -1.14 -0.19 3.43
C GLY A 59 -1.71 -1.61 3.28
N ILE A 60 -1.61 -2.41 4.33
CA ILE A 60 -2.23 -3.72 4.49
C ILE A 60 -3.44 -3.61 5.41
N ARG A 61 -4.54 -4.30 5.06
CA ARG A 61 -5.73 -4.36 5.91
C ARG A 61 -5.51 -4.95 7.30
N SER A 62 -4.55 -5.86 7.48
CA SER A 62 -4.28 -6.48 8.79
C SER A 62 -3.33 -5.69 9.69
N ALA A 63 -2.71 -4.61 9.20
CA ALA A 63 -1.79 -3.77 9.99
C ALA A 63 -2.22 -2.30 9.98
N GLU A 64 -2.26 -1.67 8.80
CA GLU A 64 -2.60 -0.25 8.63
C GLU A 64 -4.11 0.04 8.69
N PHE A 65 -4.96 -0.91 8.27
CA PHE A 65 -6.41 -0.69 8.14
C PHE A 65 -7.25 -1.70 8.93
N THR A 66 -6.97 -1.81 10.23
CA THR A 66 -7.75 -2.67 11.13
C THR A 66 -9.07 -2.01 11.54
N GLN A 67 -10.02 -2.79 12.06
CA GLN A 67 -11.32 -2.30 12.56
C GLN A 67 -11.21 -1.27 13.70
N GLY A 68 -10.03 -1.15 14.32
CA GLY A 68 -9.77 -0.13 15.35
C GLY A 68 -9.50 1.27 14.79
N HIS A 69 -9.43 1.43 13.46
CA HIS A 69 -9.18 2.70 12.80
C HIS A 69 -10.36 3.11 11.93
N THR A 70 -10.72 4.40 11.97
CA THR A 70 -11.71 4.98 11.07
C THR A 70 -11.11 5.28 9.70
N ALA A 71 -11.98 5.56 8.72
CA ALA A 71 -11.54 5.97 7.39
C ALA A 71 -10.78 7.30 7.43
N GLY A 72 -11.19 8.26 8.27
CA GLY A 72 -10.48 9.53 8.43
C GLY A 72 -9.10 9.36 9.08
N MET A 73 -8.98 8.50 10.09
CA MET A 73 -7.68 8.20 10.73
C MET A 73 -6.65 7.62 9.74
N THR A 74 -7.12 6.87 8.74
CA THR A 74 -6.27 6.15 7.77
C THR A 74 -6.09 6.91 6.46
N GLY A 75 -6.80 8.03 6.27
CA GLY A 75 -6.88 8.74 4.99
C GLY A 75 -7.62 7.96 3.89
N MET A 76 -8.39 6.93 4.28
CA MET A 76 -9.19 6.13 3.36
C MET A 76 -10.52 6.80 2.97
N ASP A 77 -10.89 7.87 3.68
CA ASP A 77 -12.07 8.69 3.45
C ASP A 77 -12.13 9.34 2.06
N ARG A 78 -10.95 9.57 1.43
CA ARG A 78 -10.84 10.08 0.06
C ARG A 78 -11.39 9.14 -1.03
N TRP A 79 -11.56 7.86 -0.72
CA TRP A 79 -12.10 6.85 -1.64
C TRP A 79 -13.56 6.49 -1.33
N ILE A 80 -14.18 7.17 -0.36
CA ILE A 80 -15.60 7.00 -0.07
C ILE A 80 -16.40 7.85 -1.05
N ASP A 81 -17.34 7.20 -1.72
CA ASP A 81 -18.43 7.91 -2.39
C ASP A 81 -19.42 8.38 -1.33
N TRP A 82 -19.45 9.69 -1.07
CA TRP A 82 -20.27 10.29 -0.02
C TRP A 82 -21.72 10.48 -0.43
N ASP A 83 -22.05 10.35 -1.71
CA ASP A 83 -23.42 10.48 -2.20
C ASP A 83 -24.19 9.18 -1.98
N GLU A 84 -23.49 8.04 -1.96
CA GLU A 84 -24.06 6.71 -1.76
C GLU A 84 -24.47 6.40 -0.31
N ALA A 85 -25.45 5.51 -0.14
CA ALA A 85 -25.88 5.03 1.16
C ALA A 85 -25.07 3.79 1.58
N PHE A 86 -24.37 3.86 2.72
CA PHE A 86 -23.55 2.75 3.23
C PHE A 86 -23.57 2.66 4.76
N LEU A 87 -23.16 1.49 5.28
CA LEU A 87 -23.05 1.23 6.70
C LEU A 87 -21.97 2.10 7.35
N GLY A 88 -22.35 2.88 8.36
CA GLY A 88 -21.42 3.76 9.09
C GLY A 88 -21.30 5.19 8.53
N LYS A 89 -22.08 5.56 7.51
CA LYS A 89 -22.06 6.91 6.90
C LYS A 89 -22.21 8.04 7.91
N ILE A 90 -23.20 7.95 8.81
CA ILE A 90 -23.44 8.99 9.83
C ILE A 90 -22.20 9.20 10.71
N THR A 91 -21.58 8.12 11.18
CA THR A 91 -20.37 8.16 12.00
C THR A 91 -19.18 8.72 11.24
N ALA A 92 -19.02 8.33 9.97
CA ALA A 92 -17.93 8.80 9.12
C ALA A 92 -18.06 10.30 8.77
N MET A 93 -19.28 10.79 8.54
CA MET A 93 -19.54 12.23 8.32
C MET A 93 -19.28 13.04 9.59
N ALA A 94 -19.66 12.52 10.77
CA ALA A 94 -19.37 13.17 12.04
C ALA A 94 -17.85 13.29 12.28
N GLU A 95 -17.05 12.32 11.82
CA GLU A 95 -15.60 12.41 11.86
C GLU A 95 -15.05 13.56 11.00
N GLN A 96 -15.52 13.71 9.76
CA GLN A 96 -15.11 14.79 8.85
C GLN A 96 -15.37 16.18 9.41
N MET A 97 -16.40 16.33 10.24
CA MET A 97 -16.73 17.59 10.92
C MET A 97 -15.80 17.93 12.10
N GLY A 98 -14.75 17.14 12.35
CA GLY A 98 -13.66 17.49 13.27
C GLY A 98 -13.52 16.58 14.50
N LEU A 99 -14.10 15.37 14.48
CA LEU A 99 -13.97 14.42 15.61
C LEU A 99 -12.74 13.50 15.53
N SER A 100 -11.92 13.60 14.48
CA SER A 100 -10.73 12.75 14.33
C SER A 100 -9.62 13.14 15.33
N ARG A 101 -9.25 12.21 16.22
CA ARG A 101 -8.23 12.43 17.27
C ARG A 101 -6.84 11.89 16.92
N SER A 102 -6.67 11.22 15.78
CA SER A 102 -5.39 10.61 15.39
C SER A 102 -5.29 10.39 13.88
N SER A 103 -4.07 10.32 13.33
CA SER A 103 -3.83 10.11 11.90
C SER A 103 -2.64 9.19 11.68
N PHE A 104 -2.72 8.33 10.65
CA PHE A 104 -1.58 7.55 10.18
C PHE A 104 -0.59 8.46 9.44
N LYS A 105 0.70 8.30 9.72
CA LYS A 105 1.77 9.09 9.12
C LYS A 105 2.97 8.21 8.80
N ALA A 106 3.45 8.32 7.56
CA ALA A 106 4.73 7.75 7.17
C ALA A 106 5.88 8.63 7.66
N PHE A 107 6.94 8.01 8.16
CA PHE A 107 8.15 8.70 8.60
C PHE A 107 9.38 7.92 8.13
N ASN A 108 10.40 8.64 7.69
CA ASN A 108 11.73 8.07 7.48
C ASN A 108 12.48 8.07 8.82
N LEU A 109 12.97 6.91 9.24
CA LEU A 109 13.83 6.78 10.40
C LEU A 109 15.30 6.94 9.98
N SER A 110 16.10 7.61 10.81
CA SER A 110 17.56 7.54 10.64
C SER A 110 18.02 6.11 10.95
N PRO A 111 18.91 5.51 10.14
CA PRO A 111 19.32 4.10 10.25
C PRO A 111 19.76 3.65 11.64
N GLU A 112 20.30 4.56 12.46
CA GLU A 112 20.83 4.25 13.79
C GLU A 112 19.79 4.17 14.92
N THR A 113 18.53 4.56 14.68
CA THR A 113 17.67 4.89 15.82
C THR A 113 16.96 3.72 16.50
N GLY A 114 16.72 2.58 15.85
CA GLY A 114 16.04 1.41 16.46
C GLY A 114 14.68 1.72 17.12
N LYS A 115 14.14 2.93 16.93
CA LYS A 115 12.97 3.44 17.63
C LYS A 115 11.71 2.86 17.02
N ARG A 116 10.91 2.18 17.85
CA ARG A 116 9.61 1.60 17.48
C ARG A 116 8.41 2.47 17.88
N ALA A 117 8.65 3.68 18.38
CA ALA A 117 7.61 4.58 18.86
C ALA A 117 8.12 6.03 18.88
N LYS A 118 7.20 7.00 18.73
CA LYS A 118 7.48 8.42 18.96
C LYS A 118 6.97 8.79 20.34
N ALA A 119 7.83 9.42 21.13
CA ALA A 119 7.44 10.03 22.40
C ALA A 119 7.20 11.54 22.21
N ALA A 120 6.18 12.08 22.86
CA ALA A 120 6.00 13.51 23.05
C ALA A 120 5.76 13.76 24.53
N ARG A 121 6.52 14.69 25.14
CA ARG A 121 6.39 15.08 26.56
C ARG A 121 6.38 13.87 27.51
N HIS A 122 7.37 12.99 27.38
CA HIS A 122 7.52 11.75 28.17
C HIS A 122 6.39 10.71 28.03
N LEU A 123 5.41 10.94 27.15
CA LEU A 123 4.36 9.98 26.83
C LEU A 123 4.65 9.31 25.47
N CYS A 124 4.46 8.00 25.39
CA CYS A 124 4.39 7.31 24.09
C CYS A 124 3.10 7.75 23.38
N VAL A 125 3.24 8.46 22.25
CA VAL A 125 2.09 9.01 21.50
C VAL A 125 1.88 8.31 20.16
N SER A 126 2.78 7.39 19.79
CA SER A 126 2.62 6.56 18.60
C SER A 126 3.43 5.28 18.74
N HIS A 127 3.00 4.23 18.06
CA HIS A 127 3.80 3.03 17.85
C HIS A 127 4.05 2.83 16.35
N VAL A 128 5.15 2.18 16.01
CA VAL A 128 5.35 1.59 14.68
C VAL A 128 4.41 0.41 14.60
N LEU A 129 3.56 0.39 13.56
CA LEU A 129 2.61 -0.69 13.38
C LEU A 129 3.33 -2.04 13.41
N PRO A 130 2.77 -3.05 14.09
CA PRO A 130 3.38 -4.36 14.11
C PRO A 130 3.57 -4.83 12.68
N THR A 131 4.71 -5.49 12.43
CA THR A 131 4.84 -6.26 11.19
C THR A 131 3.63 -7.21 11.13
N PRO A 132 2.93 -7.28 9.99
CA PRO A 132 1.82 -8.20 9.84
C PRO A 132 2.31 -9.57 10.28
N ARG A 133 1.60 -10.21 11.21
CA ARG A 133 1.86 -11.62 11.48
C ARG A 133 1.74 -12.32 10.14
N GLU A 134 2.73 -13.14 9.78
CA GLU A 134 2.53 -14.15 8.74
C GLU A 134 1.39 -15.03 9.24
N SER A 135 0.15 -14.63 8.97
CA SER A 135 -0.99 -15.50 9.11
C SER A 135 -0.71 -16.62 8.13
N GLY A 136 -0.59 -17.85 8.62
CA GLY A 136 -0.38 -19.07 7.83
C GLY A 136 -1.56 -19.37 6.91
N PHE A 137 -1.84 -18.45 6.00
CA PHE A 137 -2.87 -18.49 4.96
C PHE A 137 -2.28 -18.74 3.57
N TYR A 138 -0.97 -18.97 3.50
CA TYR A 138 -0.27 -19.52 2.34
C TYR A 138 0.27 -20.90 2.72
N SER A 139 -0.63 -21.89 2.74
CA SER A 139 -0.31 -23.33 2.79
C SER A 139 -1.18 -24.05 1.78
#